data_AF-A0A970KXG1-F1
#
_entry.id   AF-A0A970KXG1-F1
#
_cell.length_a   1.000
_cell.length_b   1.000
_cell.length_c   1.000
_cell.angle_alpha   90.00
_cell.angle_beta   90.00
_cell.angle_gamma   90.00
#
_symmetry.space_group_name_H-M   'P 1'
#
loop_
_entity.id
_entity.type
_entity.pdbx_description
1 polymer ?
#
loop_
_entity_poly.entity_id
_entity_poly.type
_entity_poly.pdbx_seq_one_letter_code
_entity_poly.pdbx_strand_id
1 'polypeptide(L)' 'MADGKHCFVCGRLAKAPLIIRGHYLCSACEEQIARAQVTDPHYGTLIEKIKTIWSYRGDEPCFEGGGSPT' A
#
# COMPACT_ATOMS: atom_id res chain seq x y z
N MET A 1 7.00 -19.50 -15.56
CA MET A 1 5.93 -18.49 -15.43
C MET A 1 6.35 -17.56 -14.31
N ALA A 2 6.81 -16.35 -14.64
CA ALA A 2 7.31 -15.41 -13.63
C ALA A 2 6.11 -14.69 -13.03
N ASP A 3 5.62 -15.19 -11.90
CA ASP A 3 4.56 -14.56 -11.13
C ASP A 3 5.05 -13.17 -10.70
N GLY A 4 4.53 -12.16 -11.38
CA GLY A 4 4.99 -10.79 -11.26
C GLY A 4 4.60 -10.19 -9.92
N LYS A 5 5.50 -10.23 -8.96
CA LYS A 5 5.26 -9.63 -7.63
C LYS A 5 5.26 -8.11 -7.73
N HIS A 6 4.09 -7.51 -7.88
CA HIS A 6 3.94 -6.06 -8.04
C HIS A 6 4.02 -5.34 -6.70
N CYS A 7 4.78 -4.25 -6.67
CA CYS A 7 4.90 -3.38 -5.51
C CYS A 7 3.56 -2.73 -5.17
N PHE A 8 3.08 -2.84 -3.93
CA PHE A 8 1.81 -2.22 -3.51
C PHE A 8 1.86 -0.68 -3.51
N VAL A 9 3.05 -0.08 -3.41
CA VAL A 9 3.21 1.38 -3.37
C VAL A 9 3.22 2.00 -4.77
N CYS A 10 3.97 1.40 -5.69
CA CYS A 10 4.25 1.97 -7.03
C CYS A 10 3.78 1.12 -8.21
N GLY A 11 3.24 -0.08 -7.96
CA GLY A 11 2.72 -0.99 -9.00
C GLY A 11 3.78 -1.69 -9.86
N ARG A 12 5.08 -1.37 -9.69
CA ARG A 12 6.14 -1.97 -10.52
C ARG A 12 6.46 -3.40 -10.10
N LEU A 13 6.90 -4.20 -11.07
CA LEU A 13 7.48 -5.53 -10.84
C LEU A 13 8.67 -5.44 -9.89
N ALA A 14 8.57 -6.10 -8.76
CA ALA A 14 9.64 -6.18 -7.78
C ALA A 14 10.45 -7.47 -7.99
N LYS A 15 11.76 -7.31 -8.19
CA LYS A 15 12.71 -8.43 -8.20
C LYS A 15 13.28 -8.54 -6.78
N ALA A 16 12.98 -9.65 -6.10
CA ALA A 16 13.21 -9.84 -4.65
C ALA A 16 12.49 -8.82 -3.74
N PRO A 17 11.14 -8.74 -3.80
CA PRO A 17 10.38 -7.85 -2.93
C PRO A 17 10.45 -8.25 -1.46
N LEU A 18 10.40 -7.24 -0.59
CA LEU A 18 10.02 -7.42 0.80
C LEU A 18 8.53 -7.81 0.87
N ILE A 19 8.22 -8.89 1.60
CA ILE A 19 6.86 -9.41 1.73
C ILE A 19 6.32 -9.03 3.11
N ILE A 20 5.24 -8.24 3.14
CA ILE A 20 4.58 -7.80 4.37
C ILE A 20 3.12 -8.23 4.31
N ARG A 21 2.71 -9.18 5.15
CA ARG A 21 1.33 -9.74 5.17
C ARG A 21 0.79 -10.15 3.78
N GLY A 22 1.64 -10.68 2.91
CA GLY A 22 1.27 -11.08 1.55
C GLY A 22 1.28 -9.96 0.51
N HIS A 23 1.54 -8.71 0.91
CA HIS A 23 1.83 -7.61 -0.01
C HIS A 23 3.33 -7.57 -0.35
N TYR A 24 3.63 -7.20 -1.60
CA TYR A 24 5.00 -7.10 -2.10
C TYR A 24 5.43 -5.64 -2.15
N LEU A 25 6.66 -5.36 -1.74
CA LEU A 25 7.27 -4.04 -1.78
C LEU A 25 8.61 -4.12 -2.53
N CYS A 26 8.82 -3.25 -3.52
CA CYS A 26 10.09 -3.18 -4.23
C CYS A 26 11.16 -2.44 -3.41
N SER A 27 12.43 -2.75 -3.64
CA SER A 27 13.55 -2.15 -2.90
C SER A 27 13.62 -0.62 -3.01
N ALA A 28 13.17 -0.04 -4.13
CA ALA A 28 13.12 1.41 -4.29
C ALA A 28 12.06 2.08 -3.41
N CYS A 29 10.92 1.42 -3.18
CA CYS A 29 9.90 1.91 -2.27
C CYS A 29 10.25 1.58 -0.81
N GLU A 30 10.91 0.45 -0.56
CA GLU A 30 11.48 0.13 0.76
C GLU A 30 12.48 1.19 1.20
N GLU A 31 13.43 1.58 0.35
CA GLU A 31 14.40 2.63 0.67
C GLU A 31 13.72 3.98 0.91
N GLN A 32 12.69 4.32 0.14
CA GLN A 32 11.90 5.52 0.37
C GLN A 32 11.22 5.50 1.73
N ILE A 33 10.61 4.38 2.13
CA ILE A 33 9.98 4.25 3.46
C ILE A 33 11.05 4.35 4.56
N ALA A 34 12.18 3.66 4.40
CA ALA A 34 13.26 3.67 5.36
C ALA A 34 13.90 5.05 5.55
N ARG A 35 13.92 5.87 4.48
CA ARG A 35 14.43 7.25 4.50
C ARG A 35 13.35 8.31 4.68
N ALA A 36 12.08 7.91 4.75
CA ALA A 36 10.97 8.86 4.84
C ALA A 36 11.07 9.64 6.15
N GLN A 37 11.01 10.97 6.06
CA GLN A 37 10.97 11.85 7.21
C GLN A 37 9.56 12.37 7.42
N VAL A 38 9.18 12.60 8.68
CA VAL A 38 7.86 13.17 9.03
C VAL A 38 7.61 14.54 8.42
N THR A 39 8.67 15.26 8.03
CA THR A 39 8.60 16.55 7.34
C THR A 39 8.38 16.43 5.83
N ASP A 40 8.45 15.22 5.27
CA ASP A 40 8.25 15.01 3.84
C ASP A 40 6.76 15.16 3.48
N PRO A 41 6.42 15.94 2.44
CA PRO A 41 5.03 16.15 2.04
C PRO A 41 4.32 14.86 1.61
N HIS A 42 5.07 13.83 1.21
CA HIS A 42 4.51 12.53 0.82
C HIS A 42 4.44 11.52 1.98
N TYR A 43 4.97 11.88 3.16
CA TYR A 43 4.95 11.01 4.35
C TYR A 43 3.51 10.62 4.74
N GLY A 44 2.57 11.58 4.69
CA GLY A 44 1.16 11.33 5.01
C GLY A 44 0.56 10.23 4.15
N THR A 45 0.66 10.37 2.82
CA THR A 45 0.15 9.39 1.85
C THR A 45 0.85 8.03 1.98
N LEU A 46 2.15 8.03 2.27
CA LEU A 46 2.93 6.82 2.50
C LEU A 46 2.39 6.05 3.72
N ILE A 47 2.14 6.76 4.82
CA ILE A 47 1.59 6.17 6.05
C ILE A 47 0.18 5.63 5.83
N GLU A 48 -0.68 6.31 5.07
CA GLU A 48 -2.01 5.81 4.74
C GLU A 48 -1.94 4.49 3.96
N LYS A 49 -1.08 4.43 2.93
CA LYS A 49 -0.84 3.20 2.17
C LYS A 49 -0.20 2.08 2.99
N ILE A 50 0.67 2.41 3.94
CA ILE A 50 1.26 1.43 4.84
C ILE A 50 0.16 0.92 5.77
N LYS A 51 -0.59 1.81 6.43
CA LYS A 51 -1.68 1.46 7.35
C LYS A 51 -2.66 0.45 6.76
N THR A 52 -3.01 0.52 5.47
CA THR A 52 -3.93 -0.45 4.85
C THR A 52 -3.43 -1.90 4.92
N ILE A 53 -2.11 -2.14 4.94
CA ILE A 53 -1.54 -3.48 5.12
C ILE A 53 -1.82 -4.04 6.53
N TRP A 54 -1.78 -3.17 7.55
CA TRP A 54 -2.04 -3.54 8.95
C TRP A 54 -3.52 -3.39 9.32
N SER A 55 -4.30 -2.65 8.53
CA SER A 55 -5.74 -2.39 8.73
C SER A 55 -6.63 -3.59 8.39
N TYR A 56 -6.10 -4.81 8.55
CA TYR A 56 -6.88 -6.03 8.75
C TYR A 56 -7.53 -5.96 10.15
N ARG A 57 -8.49 -5.03 10.32
CA ARG A 57 -9.70 -5.34 11.07
C ARG A 57 -10.61 -6.01 10.04
N GLY A 58 -11.23 -7.13 10.38
CA GLY A 58 -12.34 -7.65 9.58
C GLY A 58 -13.54 -6.72 9.68
N ASP A 59 -13.40 -5.50 9.17
CA ASP A 59 -14.43 -4.48 9.07
C ASP A 59 -14.37 -3.99 7.64
N GLU A 60 -15.09 -4.75 6.81
CA GLU A 60 -15.72 -4.25 5.62
C GLU A 60 -16.44 -2.95 5.99
N PRO A 61 -16.00 -1.75 5.55
CA PRO A 61 -16.95 -0.67 5.50
C PRO A 61 -17.95 -1.06 4.41
N CYS A 62 -19.18 -1.40 4.83
CA CYS A 62 -20.32 -1.47 3.94
C CYS A 62 -20.27 -0.25 3.01
N PHE A 63 -19.99 -0.52 1.74
CA PHE A 63 -19.76 0.49 0.72
C PHE A 63 -21.03 1.35 0.54
N GLU A 64 -20.89 2.63 0.88
CA GLU A 64 -21.56 3.83 0.37
C GLU A 64 -22.96 3.67 -0.25
N GLY A 65 -23.93 4.28 0.44
CA GLY A 65 -25.00 5.12 -0.11
C GLY A 65 -25.46 4.88 -1.55
N GLY A 66 -26.55 4.12 -1.70
CA GLY A 66 -27.46 4.21 -2.85
C GLY A 66 -28.58 5.22 -2.61
N GLY A 67 -28.24 6.51 -2.43
CA GLY A 67 -29.23 7.59 -2.52
C GLY A 67 -29.56 7.84 -3.99
N SER A 68 -30.62 7.21 -4.50
CA SER A 68 -31.15 7.43 -5.83
C SER A 68 -32.08 8.64 -5.82
N PRO A 69 -31.82 9.74 -6.55
CA PRO A 69 -32.80 10.79 -6.76
C PRO A 69 -33.57 10.52 -8.05
N THR A 70 -34.82 10.06 -7.93
CA THR A 70 -35.90 10.28 -8.91
C THR A 70 -37.24 10.20 -8.20
#